data_AF-A0A1C0S8A6-F1
#
_entry.id   AF-A0A1C0S8A6-F1
#
_cell.length_a   1.000
_cell.length_b   1.000
_cell.length_c   1.000
_cell.angle_alpha   90.00
_cell.angle_beta   90.00
_cell.angle_gamma   90.00
#
_symmetry.space_group_name_H-M   'P 1'
#
loop_
_entity.id
_entity.type
_entity.pdbx_description
1 polymer ?
#
loop_
_entity_poly.entity_id
_entity_poly.type
_entity_poly.pdbx_seq_one_letter_code
_entity_poly.pdbx_strand_id
1 'polypeptide(L)'
;MSEQETRHQVSRLLRIAAIGEGTTLLLLVFVGVPLKHGFGIAEVTRWLGPLHGLAFLTYIWAVINELALRDQPRGWAGKAVLFSFLPGGTFWYFRRSITSGR
;
A
#
# COMPACT_ATOMS: atom_id res chain seq x y z
N MET A 1 26.94 26.13 -1.88
CA MET A 1 26.81 24.84 -2.61
C MET A 1 25.58 24.17 -2.04
N SER A 2 24.47 24.20 -2.79
CA SER A 2 23.16 23.77 -2.30
C SER A 2 23.22 22.33 -1.82
N GLU A 3 23.04 22.12 -0.52
CA GLU A 3 22.65 20.85 0.07
C GLU A 3 21.26 20.51 -0.49
N GLN A 4 21.23 20.00 -1.72
CA GLN A 4 20.05 19.48 -2.37
C GLN A 4 19.64 18.24 -1.57
N GLU A 5 18.88 18.50 -0.50
CA GLU A 5 17.89 17.66 0.15
C GLU A 5 17.69 16.36 -0.63
N THR A 6 18.39 15.29 -0.24
CA THR A 6 18.28 13.95 -0.85
C THR A 6 16.88 13.44 -0.57
N ARG A 7 15.91 13.93 -1.33
CA ARG A 7 14.52 13.58 -1.24
C ARG A 7 14.46 12.18 -1.77
N HIS A 8 14.49 11.20 -0.87
CA HIS A 8 14.39 9.79 -1.22
C HIS A 8 12.98 9.53 -1.73
N GLN A 9 12.73 9.90 -2.98
CA GLN A 9 11.45 9.73 -3.61
C GLN A 9 11.29 8.25 -3.91
N VAL A 10 10.26 7.65 -3.31
CA VAL A 10 9.94 6.24 -3.56
C VAL A 10 9.56 6.04 -5.02
N SER A 11 9.86 4.87 -5.59
CA SER A 11 9.58 4.61 -7.00
C SER A 11 8.11 4.79 -7.38
N ARG A 12 7.88 5.16 -8.65
CA ARG A 12 6.51 5.29 -9.19
C ARG A 12 5.72 3.98 -9.07
N LEU A 13 6.39 2.85 -9.27
CA LEU A 13 5.82 1.52 -9.10
C LEU A 13 5.30 1.33 -7.66
N LEU A 14 6.15 1.61 -6.66
CA LEU A 14 5.75 1.49 -5.26
C LEU A 14 4.61 2.45 -4.91
N ARG A 15 4.59 3.68 -5.43
CA ARG A 15 3.47 4.61 -5.21
C ARG A 15 2.16 4.04 -5.73
N ILE A 16 2.14 3.53 -6.96
CA ILE A 16 0.93 2.97 -7.58
C ILE A 16 0.48 1.72 -6.80
N ALA A 17 1.42 0.83 -6.48
CA ALA A 17 1.12 -0.39 -5.75
C ALA A 17 0.60 -0.10 -4.33
N ALA A 18 1.20 0.84 -3.61
CA ALA A 18 0.77 1.26 -2.28
C ALA A 18 -0.64 1.89 -2.29
N ILE A 19 -0.96 2.70 -3.30
CA ILE A 19 -2.32 3.24 -3.46
C ILE A 19 -3.31 2.11 -3.75
N GLY A 20 -2.98 1.19 -4.66
CA GLY A 20 -3.85 0.08 -5.03
C GLY A 20 -4.12 -0.88 -3.87
N GLU A 21 -3.07 -1.31 -3.18
CA GLU A 21 -3.17 -2.18 -2.00
C GLU A 21 -3.99 -1.51 -0.89
N GLY A 22 -3.63 -0.28 -0.51
CA GLY A 22 -4.35 0.44 0.54
C GLY A 22 -5.82 0.69 0.20
N THR A 23 -6.13 1.02 -1.06
CA THR A 23 -7.52 1.24 -1.50
C THR A 23 -8.32 -0.05 -1.47
N THR A 24 -7.75 -1.14 -2.00
CA THR A 24 -8.44 -2.45 -2.03
C THR A 24 -8.66 -3.00 -0.62
N LEU A 25 -7.72 -2.78 0.31
CA LEU A 25 -7.91 -3.14 1.72
C LEU A 25 -9.04 -2.33 2.38
N LEU A 26 -9.06 -1.01 2.18
CA LEU A 26 -10.13 -0.16 2.70
C LEU A 26 -11.50 -0.58 2.17
N LEU A 27 -11.60 -0.85 0.86
CA LEU A 27 -12.85 -1.36 0.26
C LEU A 27 -13.22 -2.72 0.82
N LEU A 28 -12.27 -3.64 0.98
CA LEU A 28 -12.54 -4.97 1.53
C LEU A 28 -13.09 -4.88 2.95
N VAL A 29 -12.47 -4.06 3.82
CA VAL A 29 -12.82 -3.95 5.24
C VAL A 29 -14.06 -3.09 5.47
N PHE A 30 -14.19 -1.94 4.81
CA PHE A 30 -15.29 -1.00 5.06
C PHE A 30 -16.50 -1.21 4.15
N VAL A 31 -16.37 -1.96 3.05
CA VAL A 31 -17.49 -2.27 2.14
C VAL A 31 -17.75 -3.76 2.09
N GLY A 32 -16.73 -4.57 1.77
CA GLY A 32 -16.88 -6.02 1.62
C GLY A 32 -17.39 -6.72 2.89
N VAL A 33 -16.73 -6.48 4.03
CA VAL A 33 -17.08 -7.12 5.31
C VAL A 33 -18.47 -6.72 5.82
N PRO A 34 -18.87 -5.43 5.85
CA PRO A 34 -20.22 -5.02 6.24
C PRO A 34 -21.31 -5.56 5.31
N LEU A 35 -21.08 -5.57 3.99
CA LEU A 35 -22.05 -6.14 3.05
C LEU A 35 -22.23 -7.64 3.24
N LYS A 36 -21.14 -8.37 3.47
CA LYS A 36 -21.18 -9.82 3.69
C LYS A 36 -21.95 -10.19 4.97
N HIS A 37 -21.65 -9.53 6.09
CA HIS A 37 -22.19 -9.93 7.40
C HIS A 37 -23.45 -9.17 7.81
N GLY A 38 -23.61 -7.91 7.38
CA GLY A 38 -24.78 -7.08 7.70
C GLY A 38 -25.93 -7.24 6.70
N PHE A 39 -25.63 -7.53 5.44
CA PHE A 39 -26.64 -7.62 4.36
C PHE A 39 -26.68 -8.99 3.67
N GLY A 40 -25.82 -9.94 4.05
CA GLY A 40 -25.75 -11.26 3.43
C GLY A 40 -25.19 -11.28 2.01
N ILE A 41 -24.63 -10.16 1.52
CA ILE A 41 -24.12 -10.02 0.15
C ILE A 41 -22.64 -10.37 0.12
N ALA A 42 -22.32 -11.64 -0.11
CA ALA A 42 -20.94 -12.13 -0.16
C ALA A 42 -20.21 -11.82 -1.48
N GLU A 43 -20.93 -11.47 -2.55
CA GLU A 43 -20.39 -11.27 -3.91
C GLU A 43 -19.27 -10.21 -3.93
N VAL A 44 -19.45 -9.10 -3.21
CA VAL A 44 -18.45 -8.03 -3.16
C VAL A 44 -17.13 -8.52 -2.55
N THR A 45 -17.18 -9.29 -1.46
CA THR A 45 -15.98 -9.85 -0.84
C THR A 45 -15.33 -10.92 -1.73
N ARG A 46 -16.14 -11.69 -2.48
CA ARG A 46 -15.65 -12.72 -3.41
C ARG A 46 -14.78 -12.13 -4.52
N TRP A 47 -15.09 -10.93 -5.01
CA TRP A 47 -14.27 -10.22 -5.98
C TRP A 47 -13.15 -9.40 -5.35
N LEU A 48 -13.43 -8.67 -4.26
CA LEU A 48 -12.44 -7.83 -3.59
C LEU A 48 -11.31 -8.63 -2.94
N GLY A 49 -11.56 -9.84 -2.45
CA GLY A 49 -10.54 -10.69 -1.82
C GLY A 49 -9.36 -10.99 -2.75
N PRO A 50 -9.59 -11.65 -3.90
CA PRO A 50 -8.54 -11.89 -4.90
C PRO A 50 -7.91 -10.60 -5.45
N LEU A 51 -8.72 -9.56 -5.67
CA LEU A 51 -8.22 -8.27 -6.14
C LEU A 51 -7.24 -7.64 -5.15
N HIS A 52 -7.58 -7.64 -3.85
CA HIS A 52 -6.71 -7.17 -2.79
C HIS A 52 -5.46 -8.05 -2.67
N GLY A 53 -5.59 -9.38 -2.73
CA GLY A 53 -4.45 -10.30 -2.70
C GLY A 53 -3.44 -10.02 -3.81
N LEU A 54 -3.90 -9.79 -5.05
CA LEU A 54 -3.05 -9.41 -6.17
C LEU A 54 -2.38 -8.05 -5.96
N ALA A 55 -3.13 -7.06 -5.47
CA ALA A 55 -2.60 -5.74 -5.15
C ALA A 55 -1.53 -5.81 -4.05
N PHE A 56 -1.76 -6.61 -3.01
CA PHE A 56 -0.82 -6.85 -1.92
C PHE A 56 0.48 -7.52 -2.41
N LEU A 57 0.40 -8.58 -3.22
CA LEU A 57 1.59 -9.21 -3.80
C LEU A 57 2.38 -8.25 -4.69
N THR A 58 1.69 -7.44 -5.50
CA THR A 58 2.31 -6.40 -6.32
C THR A 58 3.01 -5.35 -5.47
N TYR A 59 2.39 -4.95 -4.35
CA TYR A 59 2.97 -4.04 -3.38
C TYR A 59 4.22 -4.63 -2.70
N ILE A 60 4.17 -5.87 -2.23
CA ILE A 60 5.33 -6.56 -1.64
C ILE A 60 6.48 -6.63 -2.65
N TRP A 61 6.20 -7.00 -3.90
CA TRP A 61 7.21 -7.01 -4.95
C TRP A 61 7.82 -5.61 -5.16
N ALA A 62 7.00 -4.56 -5.18
CA ALA A 62 7.48 -3.19 -5.28
C ALA A 62 8.35 -2.75 -4.08
N VAL A 63 7.99 -3.16 -2.85
CA VAL A 63 8.78 -2.92 -1.63
C VAL A 63 10.14 -3.61 -1.71
N ILE A 64 10.19 -4.85 -2.20
CA ILE A 64 11.44 -5.60 -2.41
C ILE A 64 12.30 -4.91 -3.47
N ASN A 65 11.71 -4.51 -4.60
CA ASN A 65 12.43 -3.77 -5.65
C ASN A 65 12.99 -2.44 -5.13
N GLU A 66 12.23 -1.73 -4.31
CA GLU A 66 12.69 -0.49 -3.68
C GLU A 66 13.91 -0.74 -2.79
N LEU A 67 13.89 -1.82 -1.98
CA LEU A 67 15.01 -2.19 -1.12
C LEU A 67 16.24 -2.65 -1.90
N ALA A 68 16.05 -3.26 -3.07
CA ALA A 68 17.14 -3.74 -3.93
C ALA A 68 17.81 -2.62 -4.72
N LEU A 69 17.05 -1.59 -5.13
CA LEU A 69 17.52 -0.53 -6.01
C LEU A 69 17.93 0.75 -5.27
N ARG A 70 17.57 0.88 -3.98
CA ARG A 70 17.73 2.11 -3.20
C ARG A 70 18.09 1.83 -1.76
N ASP A 71 18.88 2.73 -1.18
CA ASP A 71 19.25 2.65 0.24
C ASP A 71 18.10 3.07 1.14
N GLN A 72 17.33 2.10 1.62
CA GLN A 72 16.30 2.32 2.63
C GLN A 72 16.84 2.04 4.04
N PRO A 73 16.39 2.77 5.07
CA PRO A 73 16.85 2.53 6.43
C PRO A 73 16.45 1.13 6.92
N ARG A 74 17.24 0.57 7.84
CA ARG A 74 16.96 -0.73 8.46
C ARG A 74 15.55 -0.76 9.05
N GLY A 75 14.80 -1.81 8.75
CA GLY A 75 13.42 -1.98 9.20
C GLY A 75 12.36 -1.19 8.40
N TRP A 76 12.75 -0.41 7.37
CA TRP A 76 11.78 0.29 6.51
C TRP A 76 10.79 -0.66 5.84
N ALA A 77 11.28 -1.76 5.25
CA ALA A 77 10.42 -2.75 4.61
C ALA A 77 9.51 -3.45 5.64
N GLY A 78 10.04 -3.77 6.83
CA GLY A 78 9.23 -4.36 7.91
C GLY A 78 8.10 -3.44 8.36
N LYS A 79 8.36 -2.13 8.49
CA LYS A 79 7.31 -1.14 8.75
C LYS A 79 6.33 -1.04 7.60
N ALA A 80 6.79 -1.01 6.35
CA ALA A 80 5.94 -0.95 5.16
C ALA A 80 4.94 -2.12 5.12
N VAL A 81 5.40 -3.34 5.42
CA VAL A 81 4.56 -4.54 5.49
C VAL A 81 3.64 -4.51 6.72
N LEU A 82 4.14 -4.10 7.87
CA LEU A 82 3.31 -3.98 9.08
C LEU A 82 2.14 -3.01 8.88
N PHE A 83 2.40 -1.85 8.27
CA PHE A 83 1.39 -0.84 8.00
C PHE A 83 0.39 -1.26 6.91
N SER A 84 0.75 -2.18 6.00
CA SER A 84 -0.22 -2.73 5.03
C SER A 84 -1.27 -3.66 5.64
N PHE A 85 -1.10 -4.14 6.87
CA PHE A 85 -2.17 -4.91 7.54
C PHE A 85 -3.20 -4.01 8.24
N LEU A 86 -2.88 -2.73 8.45
CA LEU A 86 -3.77 -1.78 9.10
C LEU A 86 -4.60 -1.06 8.04
N PRO A 87 -5.95 -1.04 8.13
CA PRO A 87 -6.78 -0.26 7.23
C PRO A 87 -6.36 1.22 7.27
N GLY A 88 -5.84 1.73 6.15
CA GLY A 88 -5.31 3.10 6.07
C GLY A 88 -3.82 3.25 6.43
N GLY A 89 -3.16 2.20 6.93
CA GLY A 89 -1.77 2.24 7.36
C GLY A 89 -0.79 2.47 6.21
N THR A 90 -1.00 1.87 5.04
CA THR A 90 -0.19 2.12 3.84
C THR A 90 -0.21 3.60 3.44
N PHE A 91 -1.37 4.26 3.51
CA PHE A 91 -1.48 5.70 3.22
C PHE A 91 -0.81 6.55 4.29
N TRP A 92 -0.92 6.18 5.57
CA TRP A 92 -0.26 6.89 6.65
C TRP A 92 1.27 6.82 6.49
N TYR A 93 1.80 5.62 6.23
CA TYR A 93 3.22 5.37 6.08
C TYR A 93 3.81 6.08 4.84
N PHE A 94 3.06 6.11 3.72
CA PHE A 94 3.49 6.74 2.47
C PHE A 94 2.84 8.09 2.17
N ARG A 95 2.28 8.79 3.17
CA ARG A 95 1.54 10.05 2.95
C ARG A 95 2.34 11.09 2.17
N ARG A 96 3.60 11.30 2.55
CA ARG A 96 4.47 12.31 1.95
C ARG A 96 5.00 11.91 0.58
N SER A 97 5.17 10.61 0.34
CA SER A 97 5.69 10.09 -0.94
C SER A 97 4.59 9.91 -1.99
N ILE A 98 3.37 9.57 -1.59
CA ILE A 98 2.19 9.51 -2.48
C ILE A 98 1.80 10.90 -2.97
N THR A 99 1.79 11.90 -2.08
CA THR A 99 1.32 13.26 -2.41
C THR A 99 2.33 14.08 -3.22
N SER A 100 3.62 13.73 -3.17
CA SER A 100 4.67 14.53 -3.78
C SER A 100 4.91 14.27 -5.27
N GLY A 101 3.85 14.27 -6.07
CA GLY A 101 3.93 14.35 -7.52
C GLY A 101 3.59 15.74 -8.02
N ARG A 102 4.43 16.75 -7.71
CA ARG A 102 4.57 18.02 -8.45
C ARG A 102 5.99 18.52 -8.27
#